data_AF-A0AAP2DUG2-F1
#
_entry.id   AF-A0AAP2DUG2-F1
#
_cell.length_a   1.000
_cell.length_b   1.000
_cell.length_c   1.000
_cell.angle_alpha   90.00
_cell.angle_beta   90.00
_cell.angle_gamma   90.00
#
_symmetry.space_group_name_H-M   'P 1'
#
loop_
_entity.id
_entity.type
_entity.pdbx_description
1 polymer ?
#
loop_
_entity_poly.entity_id
_entity_poly.type
_entity_poly.pdbx_seq_one_letter_code
_entity_poly.pdbx_strand_id
1 'polypeptide(L)'
;MSQKKFPLLSFSPKAPGTPVQDPAVRFKQLRKFLRLLKYFIISSAILTLMEIGVAYWLISSRWYLLVPKEQMTEFAQEIDAAPPMPANFMRIYEARFPNHYHTTLAQQVFINYGERYVLRIHDIDTKAHCFCDLVYDFQRMENPALDSITWDGRLQDLEYGFGMEKYSSPEKCFDYVMNHKIARLRTWADRSLFSFIYKPVEQFSDDELVEIIIMLKSKSNINRYDTPEIFAKEFREYQEKLGRPETPIPVLTDSLRGFSVDSLGNARVEAPTDSASLEL
;
A
#
# COMPACT_ATOMS: atom_id res chain seq x y z
N MET A 1 49.41 9.42 -66.18
CA MET A 1 48.83 8.20 -66.81
C MET A 1 49.07 7.03 -65.87
N SER A 2 48.03 6.54 -65.19
CA SER A 2 48.13 5.41 -64.25
C SER A 2 47.00 4.43 -64.57
N GLN A 3 47.36 3.28 -65.15
CA GLN A 3 46.43 2.23 -65.52
C GLN A 3 46.00 1.46 -64.26
N LYS A 4 44.76 1.68 -63.82
CA LYS A 4 44.12 0.84 -62.80
C LYS A 4 43.69 -0.48 -63.44
N LYS A 5 44.36 -1.57 -63.07
CA LYS A 5 43.96 -2.95 -63.39
C LYS A 5 42.69 -3.29 -62.61
N PHE A 6 41.63 -3.65 -63.33
CA PHE A 6 40.43 -4.25 -62.76
C PHE A 6 40.69 -5.73 -62.45
N PRO A 7 40.37 -6.23 -61.24
CA PRO A 7 40.40 -7.65 -60.96
C PRO A 7 39.17 -8.33 -61.60
N LEU A 8 39.44 -9.35 -62.42
CA LEU A 8 38.45 -10.29 -62.94
C LEU A 8 37.82 -11.05 -61.76
N LEU A 9 36.55 -10.76 -61.49
CA LEU A 9 35.72 -11.52 -60.56
C LEU A 9 35.52 -12.94 -61.13
N SER A 10 36.14 -13.93 -60.48
CA SER A 10 35.90 -15.35 -60.74
C SER A 10 34.50 -15.71 -60.26
N PHE A 11 33.70 -16.29 -61.17
CA PHE A 11 32.42 -16.89 -60.85
C PHE A 11 32.64 -18.12 -59.99
N SER A 12 32.34 -18.00 -58.69
CA SER A 12 32.26 -19.13 -57.76
C SER A 12 31.03 -19.99 -58.09
N PRO A 13 31.15 -21.33 -58.16
CA PRO A 13 30.05 -22.20 -58.54
C PRO A 13 28.89 -22.13 -57.54
N LYS A 14 27.66 -22.13 -58.09
CA LYS A 14 26.38 -22.17 -57.39
C LYS A 14 26.44 -23.14 -56.20
N ALA A 15 26.29 -22.60 -55.00
CA ALA A 15 26.06 -23.37 -53.80
C ALA A 15 24.83 -24.30 -53.97
N PRO A 16 24.85 -25.52 -53.39
CA PRO A 16 23.77 -26.48 -53.51
C PRO A 16 22.44 -25.86 -53.06
N GLY A 17 21.42 -25.99 -53.93
CA GLY A 17 20.11 -25.39 -53.74
C GLY A 17 19.54 -25.72 -52.36
N THR A 18 19.21 -24.68 -51.61
CA THR A 18 18.41 -24.81 -50.40
C THR A 18 17.12 -25.53 -50.76
N PRO A 19 16.78 -26.65 -50.10
CA PRO A 19 15.56 -27.37 -50.40
C PRO A 19 14.38 -26.42 -50.20
N VAL A 20 13.58 -26.22 -51.25
CA VAL A 20 12.35 -25.44 -51.23
C VAL A 20 11.41 -26.14 -50.27
N GLN A 21 11.38 -25.69 -49.01
CA GLN A 21 10.47 -26.25 -48.01
C GLN A 21 9.04 -25.91 -48.41
N ASP A 22 8.28 -26.96 -48.70
CA ASP A 22 6.87 -26.88 -49.08
C ASP A 22 6.05 -26.15 -47.98
N PRO A 23 5.39 -25.02 -48.28
CA PRO A 23 4.65 -24.22 -47.30
C PRO A 23 3.60 -25.04 -46.54
N ALA A 24 3.03 -26.08 -47.15
CA ALA A 24 2.06 -26.97 -46.50
C ALA A 24 2.63 -27.72 -45.28
N VAL A 25 3.93 -28.05 -45.29
CA VAL A 25 4.61 -28.73 -44.16
C VAL A 25 4.83 -27.76 -43.01
N ARG A 26 5.21 -26.50 -43.30
CA ARG A 26 5.35 -25.44 -42.28
C ARG A 26 4.03 -25.12 -41.59
N PHE A 27 2.91 -25.07 -42.33
CA PHE A 27 1.58 -24.85 -41.75
C PHE A 27 1.13 -25.98 -40.81
N LYS A 28 1.41 -27.25 -41.14
CA LYS A 28 1.11 -28.40 -40.25
C LYS A 28 1.92 -28.36 -38.95
N GLN A 29 3.20 -28.00 -39.03
CA GLN A 29 4.06 -27.85 -37.86
C GLN A 29 3.62 -26.68 -36.98
N LEU A 30 3.28 -25.53 -37.58
CA LEU A 30 2.76 -24.36 -36.86
C LEU A 30 1.45 -24.69 -36.11
N ARG A 31 0.51 -25.41 -36.74
CA ARG A 31 -0.73 -25.85 -36.07
C ARG A 31 -0.49 -26.81 -34.90
N LYS A 32 0.55 -27.64 -34.95
CA LYS A 32 0.94 -28.49 -33.81
C LYS A 32 1.56 -27.65 -32.69
N PHE A 33 2.46 -26.73 -33.03
CA PHE A 33 3.07 -25.81 -32.07
C PHE A 33 2.02 -24.94 -31.36
N LEU A 34 1.08 -24.33 -32.09
CA LEU A 34 0.00 -23.54 -31.49
C LEU A 34 -0.90 -24.36 -30.56
N ARG A 35 -1.12 -25.65 -30.86
CA ARG A 35 -1.84 -26.56 -29.96
C ARG A 35 -1.06 -26.83 -28.68
N LEU A 36 0.25 -27.12 -28.79
CA LEU A 36 1.11 -27.31 -27.62
C LEU A 36 1.18 -26.05 -26.77
N LEU A 37 1.35 -24.88 -27.40
CA LEU A 37 1.36 -23.59 -26.72
C LEU A 37 0.04 -23.33 -26.00
N LYS A 38 -1.11 -23.64 -26.63
CA LYS A 38 -2.42 -23.55 -25.98
C LYS A 38 -2.49 -24.41 -24.72
N TYR A 39 -2.06 -25.67 -24.79
CA TYR A 39 -2.06 -26.54 -23.62
C TYR A 39 -1.12 -26.04 -22.52
N PHE A 40 0.07 -25.56 -22.89
CA PHE A 40 1.02 -24.98 -21.96
C PHE A 40 0.46 -23.76 -21.21
N ILE A 41 -0.19 -22.83 -21.93
CA ILE A 41 -0.83 -21.65 -21.32
C ILE A 41 -1.95 -22.08 -20.38
N ILE A 42 -2.81 -23.01 -20.80
CA ILE A 42 -3.92 -23.50 -19.97
C ILE A 42 -3.38 -24.23 -18.72
N SER A 43 -2.37 -25.09 -18.86
CA SER A 43 -1.78 -25.79 -17.71
C SER A 43 -1.09 -24.83 -16.75
N SER A 44 -0.41 -23.81 -17.27
CA SER A 44 0.20 -22.76 -16.45
C SER A 44 -0.87 -22.00 -15.66
N ALA A 45 -1.96 -21.59 -16.31
CA ALA A 45 -3.06 -20.89 -15.63
C ALA A 45 -3.71 -21.73 -14.53
N ILE A 46 -3.93 -23.04 -14.77
CA ILE A 46 -4.46 -23.96 -13.76
C ILE A 46 -3.49 -24.08 -12.57
N LEU A 47 -2.19 -24.27 -12.84
CA LEU A 47 -1.19 -24.39 -11.78
C LEU A 47 -1.13 -23.12 -10.93
N THR A 48 -1.13 -21.95 -11.57
CA THR A 48 -1.18 -20.65 -10.88
C THR A 48 -2.42 -20.51 -10.00
N LEU A 49 -3.62 -20.89 -10.48
CA LEU A 49 -4.83 -20.86 -9.67
C LEU A 49 -4.77 -21.82 -8.48
N MET A 50 -4.17 -23.01 -8.66
CA MET A 50 -3.94 -23.95 -7.56
C MET A 50 -2.96 -23.39 -6.52
N GLU A 51 -1.87 -22.76 -6.95
CA GLU A 51 -0.90 -22.12 -6.05
C GLU A 51 -1.56 -21.01 -5.20
N ILE A 52 -2.38 -20.15 -5.82
CA ILE A 52 -3.15 -19.12 -5.11
C ILE A 52 -4.10 -19.77 -4.10
N GLY A 53 -4.84 -20.80 -4.53
CA GLY A 53 -5.80 -21.50 -3.67
C GLY A 53 -5.13 -22.14 -2.46
N VAL A 54 -3.99 -22.80 -2.65
CA VAL A 54 -3.20 -23.41 -1.56
C VAL A 54 -2.64 -22.33 -0.64
N ALA A 55 -2.06 -21.26 -1.18
CA ALA A 55 -1.53 -20.15 -0.38
C ALA A 55 -2.64 -19.48 0.45
N TYR A 56 -3.78 -19.18 -0.17
CA TYR A 56 -4.96 -18.63 0.50
C TYR A 56 -5.44 -19.57 1.61
N TRP A 57 -5.56 -20.87 1.31
CA TRP A 57 -6.00 -21.86 2.30
C TRP A 57 -5.04 -21.94 3.49
N LEU A 58 -3.72 -21.97 3.25
CA LEU A 58 -2.72 -21.99 4.32
C LEU A 58 -2.83 -20.76 5.22
N ILE A 59 -2.87 -19.55 4.65
CA ILE A 59 -2.90 -18.30 5.42
C ILE A 59 -4.22 -18.15 6.17
N SER A 60 -5.35 -18.39 5.51
CA SER A 60 -6.68 -18.20 6.10
C SER A 60 -7.04 -19.24 7.17
N SER A 61 -6.32 -20.36 7.21
CA SER A 61 -6.53 -21.42 8.18
C SER A 61 -5.53 -21.35 9.34
N ARG A 62 -4.26 -21.02 9.11
CA ARG A 62 -3.20 -21.16 10.12
C ARG A 62 -3.40 -20.41 11.44
N TRP A 63 -4.19 -19.33 11.46
CA TRP A 63 -4.44 -18.56 12.68
C TRP A 63 -4.99 -19.42 13.84
N TYR A 64 -5.78 -20.46 13.58
CA TYR A 64 -6.35 -21.32 14.65
C TYR A 64 -5.27 -22.14 15.38
N LEU A 65 -4.09 -22.31 14.77
CA LEU A 65 -2.95 -22.98 15.40
C LEU A 65 -2.21 -22.07 16.38
N LEU A 66 -2.37 -20.75 16.22
CA LEU A 66 -1.60 -19.73 16.92
C LEU A 66 -2.40 -19.10 18.05
N VAL A 67 -3.69 -18.85 17.80
CA VAL A 67 -4.60 -18.23 18.78
C VAL A 67 -5.81 -19.16 18.97
N PRO A 68 -6.11 -19.59 20.21
CA PRO A 68 -7.33 -20.31 20.52
C PRO A 68 -8.58 -19.51 20.10
N LYS A 69 -9.62 -20.22 19.68
CA LYS A 69 -10.87 -19.60 19.21
C LYS A 69 -11.48 -18.65 20.24
N GLU A 70 -11.45 -19.03 21.50
CA GLU A 70 -12.02 -18.27 22.60
C GLU A 70 -11.31 -16.91 22.75
N GLN A 71 -9.98 -16.92 22.71
CA GLN A 71 -9.16 -15.69 22.75
C GLN A 71 -9.39 -14.82 21.52
N MET A 72 -9.44 -15.41 20.33
CA MET A 72 -9.72 -14.65 19.11
C MET A 72 -11.12 -14.00 19.15
N THR A 73 -12.10 -14.69 19.75
CA THR A 73 -13.45 -14.12 19.93
C THR A 73 -13.44 -12.97 20.93
N GLU A 74 -12.67 -13.06 22.02
CA GLU A 74 -12.50 -11.99 22.99
C GLU A 74 -11.85 -10.75 22.35
N PHE A 75 -10.76 -10.95 21.59
CA PHE A 75 -10.13 -9.88 20.83
C PHE A 75 -11.08 -9.24 19.81
N ALA A 76 -11.92 -10.03 19.13
CA ALA A 76 -12.92 -9.51 18.20
C ALA A 76 -14.00 -8.68 18.90
N GLN A 77 -14.42 -9.06 20.12
CA GLN A 77 -15.40 -8.29 20.90
C GLN A 77 -14.88 -6.90 21.28
N GLU A 78 -13.58 -6.79 21.59
CA GLU A 78 -12.91 -5.51 21.83
C GLU A 78 -13.00 -4.60 20.59
N ILE A 79 -12.71 -5.16 19.41
CA ILE A 79 -12.74 -4.43 18.13
C ILE A 79 -14.17 -4.03 17.76
N ASP A 80 -15.13 -4.93 17.94
CA ASP A 80 -16.54 -4.67 17.63
C ASP A 80 -17.13 -3.56 18.51
N ALA A 81 -16.58 -3.38 19.72
CA ALA A 81 -16.94 -2.32 20.64
C ALA A 81 -16.36 -0.94 20.27
N ALA A 82 -15.46 -0.87 19.28
CA ALA A 82 -14.94 0.40 18.80
C ALA A 82 -16.08 1.29 18.28
N PRO A 83 -16.09 2.60 18.62
CA PRO A 83 -17.10 3.51 18.11
C PRO A 83 -16.93 3.68 16.60
N PRO A 84 -18.03 3.72 15.83
CA PRO A 84 -17.94 3.91 14.39
C PRO A 84 -17.32 5.27 14.07
N MET A 85 -16.54 5.34 12.99
CA MET A 85 -15.96 6.60 12.56
C MET A 85 -17.06 7.60 12.16
N PRO A 86 -16.91 8.90 12.51
CA PRO A 86 -17.90 9.91 12.18
C PRO A 86 -18.22 10.02 10.69
N ALA A 87 -19.48 10.31 10.34
CA ALA A 87 -19.92 10.37 8.95
C ALA A 87 -19.18 11.45 8.11
N ASN A 88 -18.78 12.57 8.73
CA ASN A 88 -17.96 13.59 8.07
C ASN A 88 -16.58 13.04 7.70
N PHE A 89 -15.94 12.27 8.60
CA PHE A 89 -14.68 11.59 8.34
C PHE A 89 -14.82 10.57 7.21
N MET A 90 -15.82 9.69 7.30
CA MET A 90 -16.05 8.65 6.29
C MET A 90 -16.27 9.23 4.89
N ARG A 91 -17.04 10.31 4.78
CA ARG A 91 -17.26 11.00 3.50
C ARG A 91 -15.95 11.47 2.84
N ILE A 92 -15.03 12.06 3.61
CA ILE A 92 -13.74 12.54 3.08
C ILE A 92 -12.82 11.36 2.78
N TYR A 93 -12.80 10.35 3.65
CA TYR A 93 -11.95 9.17 3.50
C TYR A 93 -12.30 8.35 2.25
N GLU A 94 -13.57 7.99 2.08
CA GLU A 94 -14.05 7.16 0.97
C GLU A 94 -13.94 7.85 -0.39
N ALA A 95 -13.97 9.19 -0.43
CA ALA A 95 -13.75 9.95 -1.65
C ALA A 95 -12.34 9.71 -2.23
N ARG A 96 -11.32 9.54 -1.38
CA ARG A 96 -9.96 9.21 -1.84
C ARG A 96 -9.75 7.72 -2.03
N PHE A 97 -10.29 6.93 -1.10
CA PHE A 97 -10.01 5.50 -0.95
C PHE A 97 -11.29 4.68 -1.05
N PRO A 98 -11.92 4.64 -2.24
CA PRO A 98 -13.13 3.86 -2.42
C PRO A 98 -12.86 2.38 -2.12
N ASN A 99 -13.83 1.72 -1.50
CA ASN A 99 -13.81 0.31 -1.12
C ASN A 99 -12.88 -0.07 0.04
N HIS A 100 -11.99 0.78 0.56
CA HIS A 100 -11.12 0.42 1.68
C HIS A 100 -11.89 -0.02 2.92
N TYR A 101 -12.99 0.67 3.22
CA TYR A 101 -13.81 0.41 4.40
C TYR A 101 -14.49 -0.97 4.39
N HIS A 102 -14.84 -1.46 3.19
CA HIS A 102 -15.61 -2.70 3.00
C HIS A 102 -14.77 -3.85 2.44
N THR A 103 -13.47 -3.66 2.22
CA THR A 103 -12.63 -4.67 1.58
C THR A 103 -12.28 -5.76 2.57
N THR A 104 -12.58 -7.01 2.21
CA THR A 104 -12.18 -8.19 2.99
C THR A 104 -10.71 -8.56 2.74
N LEU A 105 -10.08 -9.28 3.66
CA LEU A 105 -8.74 -9.83 3.47
C LEU A 105 -8.70 -10.79 2.29
N ALA A 106 -9.77 -11.55 2.07
CA ALA A 106 -9.89 -12.39 0.89
C ALA A 106 -9.80 -11.54 -0.39
N GLN A 107 -10.59 -10.46 -0.49
CA GLN A 107 -10.52 -9.53 -1.61
C GLN A 107 -9.13 -8.90 -1.75
N GLN A 108 -8.51 -8.44 -0.65
CA GLN A 108 -7.14 -7.90 -0.65
C GLN A 108 -6.12 -8.90 -1.21
N VAL A 109 -6.17 -10.17 -0.81
CA VAL A 109 -5.27 -11.21 -1.32
C VAL A 109 -5.44 -11.39 -2.83
N PHE A 110 -6.68 -11.45 -3.32
CA PHE A 110 -6.95 -11.60 -4.75
C PHE A 110 -6.55 -10.35 -5.56
N ILE A 111 -6.85 -9.15 -5.06
CA ILE A 111 -6.46 -7.88 -5.69
C ILE A 111 -4.94 -7.77 -5.75
N ASN A 112 -4.25 -7.97 -4.62
CA ASN A 112 -2.80 -7.91 -4.56
C ASN A 112 -2.13 -8.95 -5.45
N TYR A 113 -2.67 -10.17 -5.51
CA TYR A 113 -2.15 -11.19 -6.40
C TYR A 113 -2.35 -10.80 -7.87
N GLY A 114 -3.57 -10.40 -8.25
CA GLY A 114 -3.88 -9.98 -9.62
C GLY A 114 -3.03 -8.80 -10.07
N GLU A 115 -2.95 -7.75 -9.26
CA GLU A 115 -2.20 -6.54 -9.61
C GLU A 115 -0.68 -6.78 -9.61
N ARG A 116 -0.12 -7.50 -8.63
CA ARG A 116 1.32 -7.78 -8.61
C ARG A 116 1.73 -8.74 -9.72
N TYR A 117 0.97 -9.81 -9.95
CA TYR A 117 1.38 -10.86 -10.86
C TYR A 117 1.03 -10.54 -12.32
N VAL A 118 -0.18 -10.04 -12.57
CA VAL A 118 -0.67 -9.76 -13.94
C VAL A 118 -0.20 -8.38 -14.40
N LEU A 119 -0.34 -7.36 -13.55
CA LEU A 119 -0.07 -5.96 -13.94
C LEU A 119 1.33 -5.48 -13.54
N ARG A 120 2.07 -6.24 -12.71
CA ARG A 120 3.39 -5.86 -12.16
C ARG A 120 3.38 -4.49 -11.47
N ILE A 121 2.25 -4.15 -10.85
CA ILE A 121 2.12 -2.92 -10.07
C ILE A 121 2.64 -3.21 -8.66
N HIS A 122 3.61 -2.42 -8.21
CA HIS A 122 4.23 -2.56 -6.89
C HIS A 122 3.72 -1.53 -5.86
N ASP A 123 3.01 -0.50 -6.31
CA ASP A 123 2.42 0.52 -5.43
C ASP A 123 1.04 0.07 -4.94
N ILE A 124 1.01 -0.42 -3.70
CA ILE A 124 -0.14 -1.11 -3.10
C ILE A 124 -0.79 -0.24 -2.02
N ASP A 125 -0.10 0.80 -1.55
CA ASP A 125 -0.58 1.61 -0.44
C ASP A 125 -1.83 2.44 -0.82
N THR A 126 -2.01 2.66 -2.12
CA THR A 126 -3.18 3.33 -2.73
C THR A 126 -4.34 2.38 -3.01
N LYS A 127 -4.17 1.08 -2.76
CA LYS A 127 -5.14 0.04 -3.07
C LYS A 127 -5.98 -0.33 -1.87
N ALA A 128 -7.15 -0.86 -2.20
CA ALA A 128 -8.07 -1.47 -1.26
C ALA A 128 -7.34 -2.51 -0.39
N HIS A 129 -7.23 -2.21 0.89
CA HIS A 129 -6.70 -3.10 1.93
C HIS A 129 -7.74 -3.19 3.04
N CYS A 130 -7.95 -4.40 3.53
CA CYS A 130 -8.69 -4.68 4.74
C CYS A 130 -7.85 -4.23 5.93
N PHE A 131 -8.47 -3.55 6.89
CA PHE A 131 -7.76 -3.07 8.08
C PHE A 131 -7.57 -4.15 9.16
N CYS A 132 -8.14 -5.34 8.98
CA CYS A 132 -7.99 -6.42 9.94
C CYS A 132 -6.55 -6.96 10.03
N ASP A 133 -5.71 -6.77 9.01
CA ASP A 133 -4.27 -7.10 9.11
C ASP A 133 -3.52 -6.10 10.01
N LEU A 134 -3.91 -4.82 10.01
CA LEU A 134 -3.34 -3.78 10.85
C LEU A 134 -3.78 -3.84 12.31
N VAL A 135 -4.88 -4.53 12.62
CA VAL A 135 -5.36 -4.73 13.99
C VAL A 135 -4.29 -5.40 14.86
N TYR A 136 -3.56 -6.36 14.29
CA TYR A 136 -2.52 -7.12 15.00
C TYR A 136 -1.48 -6.20 15.64
N ASP A 137 -1.02 -5.17 14.93
CA ASP A 137 -0.01 -4.24 15.45
C ASP A 137 -0.49 -3.48 16.68
N PHE A 138 -1.77 -3.09 16.70
CA PHE A 138 -2.38 -2.39 17.83
C PHE A 138 -2.64 -3.32 19.00
N GLN A 139 -3.31 -4.45 18.75
CA GLN A 139 -3.62 -5.39 19.82
C GLN A 139 -2.38 -5.99 20.45
N ARG A 140 -1.30 -6.21 19.69
CA ARG A 140 -0.04 -6.68 20.28
C ARG A 140 0.58 -5.67 21.25
N MET A 141 0.44 -4.37 21.01
CA MET A 141 0.92 -3.35 21.95
C MET A 141 0.11 -3.33 23.26
N GLU A 142 -1.17 -3.68 23.19
CA GLU A 142 -2.10 -3.62 24.33
C GLU A 142 -2.26 -4.96 25.07
N ASN A 143 -1.99 -6.08 24.40
CA ASN A 143 -2.22 -7.43 24.90
C ASN A 143 -0.91 -8.25 24.94
N PRO A 144 -0.21 -8.29 26.08
CA PRO A 144 1.04 -9.06 26.25
C PRO A 144 0.90 -10.56 25.96
N ALA A 145 -0.32 -11.10 25.98
CA ALA A 145 -0.60 -12.48 25.59
C ALA A 145 -0.15 -12.77 24.15
N LEU A 146 -0.26 -11.79 23.25
CA LEU A 146 0.13 -11.92 21.85
C LEU A 146 1.65 -11.95 21.66
N ASP A 147 2.42 -11.35 22.57
CA ASP A 147 3.90 -11.41 22.55
C ASP A 147 4.44 -12.81 22.89
N SER A 148 3.64 -13.62 23.59
CA SER A 148 4.01 -15.00 23.94
C SER A 148 3.79 -16.01 22.81
N ILE A 149 3.06 -15.60 21.75
CA ILE A 149 2.78 -16.45 20.60
C ILE A 149 3.96 -16.40 19.64
N THR A 150 4.56 -17.55 19.37
CA THR A 150 5.63 -17.67 18.37
C THR A 150 5.02 -17.66 16.97
N TRP A 151 4.97 -16.47 16.37
CA TRP A 151 4.65 -16.30 14.96
C TRP A 151 5.83 -16.79 14.11
N ASP A 152 5.63 -17.83 13.34
CA ASP A 152 6.67 -18.54 12.58
C ASP A 152 6.70 -18.10 11.09
N GLY A 153 6.22 -16.88 10.80
CA GLY A 153 6.06 -16.42 9.41
C GLY A 153 6.13 -14.91 9.20
N ARG A 154 6.42 -14.53 7.94
CA ARG A 154 6.35 -13.13 7.44
C ARG A 154 4.92 -12.63 7.22
N LEU A 155 3.91 -13.44 7.50
CA LEU A 155 2.49 -13.18 7.20
C LEU A 155 1.62 -13.21 8.46
N GLN A 156 2.23 -12.97 9.63
CA GLN A 156 1.55 -13.05 10.93
C GLN A 156 0.35 -12.09 11.04
N ASP A 157 0.49 -10.89 10.48
CA ASP A 157 -0.53 -9.85 10.37
C ASP A 157 -1.71 -10.33 9.53
N LEU A 158 -1.43 -10.94 8.37
CA LEU A 158 -2.46 -11.52 7.51
C LEU A 158 -3.15 -12.71 8.17
N GLU A 159 -2.40 -13.63 8.76
CA GLU A 159 -2.93 -14.81 9.46
C GLU A 159 -3.85 -14.35 10.60
N TYR A 160 -3.35 -13.47 11.47
CA TYR A 160 -4.15 -12.87 12.56
C TYR A 160 -5.41 -12.20 12.02
N GLY A 161 -5.26 -11.36 11.00
CA GLY A 161 -6.37 -10.66 10.37
C GLY A 161 -7.45 -11.60 9.83
N PHE A 162 -7.09 -12.74 9.22
CA PHE A 162 -8.08 -13.73 8.76
C PHE A 162 -8.83 -14.37 9.91
N GLY A 163 -8.14 -14.61 11.03
CA GLY A 163 -8.79 -15.02 12.28
C GLY A 163 -9.77 -13.98 12.78
N MET A 164 -9.37 -12.71 12.73
CA MET A 164 -10.18 -11.59 13.18
C MET A 164 -11.44 -11.39 12.33
N GLU A 165 -11.32 -11.38 11.01
CA GLU A 165 -12.44 -11.21 10.09
C GLU A 165 -13.49 -12.33 10.18
N LYS A 166 -13.16 -13.47 10.81
CA LYS A 166 -14.12 -14.53 11.08
C LYS A 166 -15.10 -14.19 12.21
N TYR A 167 -14.69 -13.31 13.13
CA TYR A 167 -15.45 -12.95 14.34
C TYR A 167 -15.82 -11.47 14.41
N SER A 168 -15.24 -10.64 13.54
CA SER A 168 -15.53 -9.21 13.37
C SER A 168 -15.86 -8.92 11.90
N SER A 169 -15.88 -7.64 11.51
CA SER A 169 -16.07 -7.21 10.11
C SER A 169 -14.97 -6.25 9.66
N PRO A 170 -14.72 -6.10 8.35
CA PRO A 170 -13.78 -5.11 7.82
C PRO A 170 -14.02 -3.70 8.33
N GLU A 171 -15.30 -3.31 8.44
CA GLU A 171 -15.73 -2.00 8.94
C GLU A 171 -15.32 -1.81 10.40
N LYS A 172 -15.51 -2.83 11.23
CA LYS A 172 -15.13 -2.80 12.65
C LYS A 172 -13.62 -2.74 12.84
N CYS A 173 -12.88 -3.53 12.08
CA CYS A 173 -11.41 -3.42 12.03
C CYS A 173 -10.96 -2.01 11.63
N PHE A 174 -11.61 -1.42 10.62
CA PHE A 174 -11.32 -0.06 10.18
C PHE A 174 -11.59 0.97 11.30
N ASP A 175 -12.76 0.91 11.92
CA ASP A 175 -13.17 1.82 12.98
C ASP A 175 -12.18 1.74 14.16
N TYR A 176 -11.84 0.52 14.59
CA TYR A 176 -10.85 0.29 15.65
C TYR A 176 -9.49 0.90 15.30
N VAL A 177 -8.94 0.56 14.12
CA VAL A 177 -7.62 1.05 13.69
C VAL A 177 -7.59 2.57 13.55
N MET A 178 -8.63 3.18 12.98
CA MET A 178 -8.66 4.64 12.78
C MET A 178 -8.78 5.38 14.11
N ASN A 179 -9.63 4.91 15.02
CA ASN A 179 -9.72 5.49 16.36
C ASN A 179 -8.38 5.41 17.09
N HIS A 180 -7.71 4.26 17.06
CA HIS A 180 -6.40 4.11 17.70
C HIS A 180 -5.33 4.99 17.02
N LYS A 181 -5.34 5.10 15.70
CA LYS A 181 -4.42 5.98 14.96
C LYS A 181 -4.63 7.46 15.29
N ILE A 182 -5.87 7.92 15.39
CA ILE A 182 -6.20 9.30 15.78
C ILE A 182 -5.85 9.57 17.24
N ALA A 183 -6.15 8.63 18.14
CA ALA A 183 -5.78 8.72 19.55
C ALA A 183 -4.26 8.81 19.71
N ARG A 184 -3.51 7.99 18.96
CA ARG A 184 -2.06 8.11 18.87
C ARG A 184 -1.68 9.47 18.31
N LEU A 185 -2.24 9.93 17.18
CA LEU A 185 -1.97 11.26 16.62
C LEU A 185 -2.05 12.41 17.63
N ARG A 186 -3.05 12.38 18.53
CA ARG A 186 -3.19 13.36 19.61
C ARG A 186 -2.04 13.38 20.61
N THR A 187 -1.32 12.27 20.80
CA THR A 187 -0.22 12.18 21.77
C THR A 187 1.11 12.68 21.23
N TRP A 188 1.37 12.58 19.91
CA TRP A 188 2.65 13.02 19.31
C TRP A 188 2.54 14.33 18.51
N ALA A 189 1.36 14.72 18.03
CA ALA A 189 1.21 15.98 17.33
C ALA A 189 1.45 17.18 18.27
N ASP A 190 2.24 18.16 17.81
CA ASP A 190 2.46 19.39 18.57
C ASP A 190 1.16 20.18 18.68
N ARG A 191 0.68 20.39 19.92
CA ARG A 191 -0.58 21.08 20.20
C ARG A 191 -0.60 22.53 19.73
N SER A 192 0.54 23.21 19.67
CA SER A 192 0.62 24.59 19.19
C SER A 192 0.42 24.68 17.68
N LEU A 193 0.87 23.64 16.95
CA LEU A 193 0.77 23.55 15.50
C LEU A 193 -0.56 22.92 15.04
N PHE A 194 -1.02 21.89 15.75
CA PHE A 194 -2.19 21.08 15.39
C PHE A 194 -3.28 21.14 16.46
N SER A 195 -3.61 22.34 16.93
CA SER A 195 -4.61 22.56 17.97
C SER A 195 -5.97 21.92 17.65
N PHE A 196 -6.32 21.83 16.36
CA PHE A 196 -7.55 21.20 15.90
C PHE A 196 -7.60 19.69 16.12
N ILE A 197 -6.48 18.97 16.25
CA ILE A 197 -6.49 17.51 16.44
C ILE A 197 -7.13 17.13 17.81
N TYR A 198 -7.20 18.08 18.74
CA TYR A 198 -7.72 17.90 20.09
C TYR A 198 -9.23 18.11 20.25
N LYS A 199 -9.94 18.62 19.22
CA LYS A 199 -11.41 18.63 19.25
C LYS A 199 -11.96 17.25 18.83
N PRO A 200 -13.25 16.95 19.10
CA PRO A 200 -13.90 15.75 18.57
C PRO A 200 -13.86 15.71 17.04
N VAL A 201 -13.70 14.51 16.46
CA VAL A 201 -13.51 14.33 15.00
C VAL A 201 -14.75 14.81 14.21
N GLU A 202 -15.92 14.73 14.82
CA GLU A 202 -17.20 15.23 14.33
C GLU A 202 -17.19 16.75 14.09
N GLN A 203 -16.30 17.47 14.78
CA GLN A 203 -16.17 18.94 14.70
C GLN A 203 -15.04 19.37 13.75
N PHE A 204 -14.39 18.43 13.08
CA PHE A 204 -13.37 18.76 12.09
C PHE A 204 -14.06 19.30 10.83
N SER A 205 -13.54 20.42 10.35
CA SER A 205 -13.78 20.87 9.00
C SER A 205 -13.18 19.88 8.00
N ASP A 206 -13.60 19.97 6.76
CA ASP A 206 -13.16 19.04 5.74
C ASP A 206 -11.67 19.18 5.42
N ASP A 207 -11.13 20.40 5.50
CA ASP A 207 -9.72 20.67 5.28
C ASP A 207 -8.88 20.03 6.42
N GLU A 208 -9.34 20.14 7.66
CA GLU A 208 -8.72 19.48 8.81
C GLU A 208 -8.80 17.94 8.71
N LEU A 209 -9.92 17.41 8.18
CA LEU A 209 -10.07 15.97 7.92
C LEU A 209 -9.09 15.49 6.84
N VAL A 210 -8.97 16.23 5.72
CA VAL A 210 -7.99 15.93 4.67
C VAL A 210 -6.58 15.94 5.25
N GLU A 211 -6.23 16.96 6.03
CA GLU A 211 -4.91 17.07 6.67
C GLU A 211 -4.62 15.86 7.56
N ILE A 212 -5.56 15.46 8.41
CA ILE A 212 -5.38 14.28 9.27
C ILE A 212 -5.28 13.00 8.45
N ILE A 213 -6.11 12.80 7.43
CA ILE A 213 -6.05 11.57 6.63
C ILE A 213 -4.68 11.47 5.91
N ILE A 214 -4.13 12.60 5.44
CA ILE A 214 -2.77 12.64 4.87
C ILE A 214 -1.75 12.21 5.93
N MET A 215 -1.80 12.78 7.13
CA MET A 215 -0.89 12.41 8.22
C MET A 215 -1.00 10.93 8.61
N LEU A 216 -2.23 10.38 8.66
CA LEU A 216 -2.50 8.99 9.06
C LEU A 216 -2.08 7.95 8.01
N LYS A 217 -2.06 8.33 6.72
CA LYS A 217 -1.72 7.43 5.60
C LYS A 217 -0.27 7.59 5.14
N SER A 218 0.39 8.68 5.48
CA SER A 218 1.78 8.93 5.09
C SER A 218 2.75 8.00 5.83
N LYS A 219 3.65 7.34 5.08
CA LYS A 219 4.81 6.63 5.63
C LYS A 219 5.93 7.58 6.09
N SER A 220 5.95 8.81 5.58
CA SER A 220 7.04 9.77 5.77
C SER A 220 6.60 10.97 6.62
N ASN A 221 5.60 10.79 7.49
CA ASN A 221 5.06 11.83 8.38
C ASN A 221 4.71 13.14 7.63
N ILE A 222 4.09 13.04 6.45
CA ILE A 222 3.71 14.22 5.64
C ILE A 222 2.79 15.13 6.44
N ASN A 223 3.18 16.40 6.57
CA ASN A 223 2.39 17.44 7.22
C ASN A 223 2.79 18.83 6.70
N ARG A 224 1.93 19.82 6.94
CA ARG A 224 2.10 21.19 6.41
C ARG A 224 3.29 21.96 6.97
N TYR A 225 3.90 21.50 8.07
CA TYR A 225 5.02 22.18 8.73
C TYR A 225 6.36 21.60 8.30
N ASP A 226 6.51 20.28 8.33
CA ASP A 226 7.78 19.62 8.02
C ASP A 226 7.98 19.39 6.51
N THR A 227 6.89 19.13 5.79
CA THR A 227 6.93 18.79 4.34
C THR A 227 5.87 19.58 3.55
N PRO A 228 5.91 20.93 3.60
CA PRO A 228 4.85 21.78 3.09
C PRO A 228 4.57 21.56 1.60
N GLU A 229 5.59 21.33 0.77
CA GLU A 229 5.42 21.13 -0.67
C GLU A 229 4.70 19.81 -1.00
N ILE A 230 5.08 18.72 -0.33
CA ILE A 230 4.47 17.40 -0.52
C ILE A 230 3.05 17.41 0.04
N PHE A 231 2.87 17.98 1.23
CA PHE A 231 1.56 18.16 1.83
C PHE A 231 0.64 18.97 0.90
N ALA A 232 1.13 20.10 0.36
CA ALA A 232 0.34 20.94 -0.53
C ALA A 232 -0.08 20.22 -1.81
N LYS A 233 0.78 19.35 -2.33
CA LYS A 233 0.44 18.50 -3.48
C LYS A 233 -0.67 17.50 -3.11
N GLU A 234 -0.49 16.71 -2.05
CA GLU A 234 -1.48 15.72 -1.60
C GLU A 234 -2.82 16.38 -1.26
N PHE A 235 -2.79 17.51 -0.55
CA PHE A 235 -3.98 18.26 -0.17
C PHE A 235 -4.77 18.72 -1.40
N ARG A 236 -4.11 19.26 -2.43
CA ARG A 236 -4.78 19.63 -3.69
C ARG A 236 -5.41 18.42 -4.38
N GLU A 237 -4.70 17.30 -4.46
CA GLU A 237 -5.25 16.07 -5.06
C GLU A 237 -6.49 15.55 -4.31
N TYR A 238 -6.59 15.77 -2.98
CA TYR A 238 -7.80 15.49 -2.21
C TYR A 238 -8.94 16.45 -2.55
N GLN A 239 -8.67 17.76 -2.59
CA GLN A 239 -9.67 18.77 -2.92
C GLN A 239 -10.27 18.56 -4.32
N GLU A 240 -9.43 18.22 -5.30
CA GLU A 240 -9.86 17.87 -6.66
C GLU A 240 -10.81 16.67 -6.67
N LYS A 241 -10.47 15.59 -5.95
CA LYS A 241 -11.34 14.40 -5.82
C LYS A 241 -12.67 14.70 -5.11
N LEU A 242 -12.68 15.68 -4.22
CA LEU A 242 -13.90 16.16 -3.57
C LEU A 242 -14.72 17.12 -4.45
N GLY A 243 -14.25 17.44 -5.66
CA GLY A 243 -14.93 18.36 -6.59
C GLY A 243 -14.95 19.81 -6.09
N ARG A 244 -13.95 20.21 -5.29
CA ARG A 244 -13.89 21.55 -4.68
C ARG A 244 -13.03 22.50 -5.49
N PRO A 245 -13.39 23.79 -5.54
CA PRO A 245 -12.48 24.80 -6.07
C PRO A 245 -11.20 24.82 -5.24
N GLU A 246 -10.05 25.12 -5.87
CA GLU A 246 -8.78 25.22 -5.17
C GLU A 246 -8.86 26.24 -4.03
N THR A 247 -8.86 25.75 -2.79
CA THR A 247 -8.66 26.59 -1.61
C THR A 247 -7.18 26.93 -1.53
N PRO A 248 -6.79 28.20 -1.40
CA PRO A 248 -5.41 28.56 -1.13
C PRO A 248 -4.96 27.85 0.13
N ILE A 249 -3.95 26.99 0.02
CA ILE A 249 -3.35 26.38 1.20
C ILE A 249 -2.77 27.54 2.01
N PRO A 250 -3.08 27.65 3.31
CA PRO A 250 -2.46 28.66 4.16
C PRO A 250 -0.96 28.37 4.20
N VAL A 251 -0.21 29.02 3.31
CA VAL A 251 1.24 28.97 3.29
C VAL A 251 1.68 29.64 4.57
N LEU A 252 2.31 28.87 5.45
CA LEU A 252 2.98 29.40 6.61
C LEU A 252 3.99 30.44 6.13
N THR A 253 3.68 31.72 6.40
CA THR A 253 4.64 32.81 6.30
C THR A 253 5.89 32.43 7.10
N ASP A 254 7.08 32.69 6.56
CA ASP A 254 8.41 32.15 6.94
C ASP A 254 8.83 32.22 8.43
N SER A 255 7.98 32.71 9.34
CA SER A 255 8.22 32.87 10.77
C SER A 255 8.28 31.55 11.59
N LEU A 256 8.08 30.36 10.99
CA LEU A 256 7.98 29.08 11.74
C LEU A 256 8.94 27.96 11.26
N ARG A 257 9.91 28.23 10.37
CA ARG A 257 10.86 27.24 9.82
C ARG A 257 11.95 26.71 10.80
N GLY A 258 11.67 26.62 12.10
CA GLY A 258 12.67 26.32 13.13
C GLY A 258 12.58 24.95 13.81
N PHE A 259 11.62 24.09 13.44
CA PHE A 259 11.41 22.80 14.12
C PHE A 259 11.61 21.64 13.14
N SER A 260 12.50 20.71 13.48
CA SER A 260 12.68 19.44 12.78
C SER A 260 12.43 18.30 13.78
N VAL A 261 11.61 17.33 13.38
CA VAL A 261 11.30 16.11 14.16
C VAL A 261 12.07 14.94 13.54
N ASP A 262 12.74 14.12 14.36
CA ASP A 262 13.47 12.97 13.84
C ASP A 262 12.53 11.84 13.38
N SER A 263 13.08 10.81 12.70
CA SER A 263 12.32 9.65 12.19
C SER A 263 11.66 8.80 13.27
N LEU A 264 11.88 9.11 14.56
CA LEU A 264 11.28 8.43 15.72
C LEU A 264 10.26 9.33 16.44
N GLY A 265 10.02 10.55 15.96
CA GLY A 265 9.05 11.47 16.56
C GLY A 265 9.59 12.29 17.73
N ASN A 266 10.91 12.34 17.94
CA ASN A 266 11.48 13.21 18.97
C ASN A 266 11.70 14.63 18.43
N ALA A 267 11.12 15.62 19.10
CA ALA A 267 11.40 17.02 18.83
C ALA A 267 12.84 17.35 19.22
N ARG A 268 13.67 17.72 18.24
CA ARG A 268 15.01 18.25 18.49
C ARG A 268 14.97 19.76 18.25
N VAL A 269 15.23 20.53 19.30
CA VAL A 269 15.51 21.97 19.14
C VAL A 269 16.91 22.06 18.55
N GLU A 270 17.02 22.38 17.26
CA GLU A 270 18.30 22.77 16.68
C GLU A 270 18.65 24.13 17.26
N ALA A 271 19.68 24.15 18.13
CA ALA A 271 20.22 25.41 18.62
C ALA A 271 20.72 26.21 17.40
N PRO A 272 20.43 27.52 17.32
CA PRO A 272 20.92 28.35 16.24
C PRO A 272 22.45 28.25 16.22
N THR A 273 22.98 27.86 15.06
CA THR A 273 24.42 27.81 14.80
C THR A 273 24.92 29.23 14.59
N ASP A 274 25.01 30.00 15.66
CA ASP A 274 25.78 31.24 15.68
C ASP A 274 27.27 30.89 15.79
N SER A 275 27.87 30.49 14.67
CA SER A 275 29.32 30.49 14.51
C SER A 275 29.79 31.87 14.03
N ALA A 276 29.59 32.89 14.86
CA ALA A 276 30.35 34.12 14.77
C ALA A 276 31.73 33.86 15.40
N SER A 277 32.74 33.79 14.54
CA SER A 277 34.16 33.75 14.89
C SER A 277 34.49 35.02 15.68
N LEU A 278 34.81 34.87 16.97
CA LEU A 278 35.44 35.92 17.76
C LEU A 278 36.95 35.69 17.67
N GLU A 279 37.61 36.49 16.83
CA GLU A 279 39.04 36.75 16.96
C GLU A 279 39.27 37.52 18.27
N LEU A 280 40.09 36.93 19.15
CA LEU A 280 41.04 37.59 20.05
C LEU A 280 42.10 36.59 20.48
#